data_AF-A0A062WZ11-F1
#
_entry.id   AF-A0A062WZ11-F1
#
_cell.length_a   1.000
_cell.length_b   1.000
_cell.length_c   1.000
_cell.angle_alpha   90.00
_cell.angle_beta   90.00
_cell.angle_gamma   90.00
#
_symmetry.space_group_name_H-M   'P 1'
#
loop_
_entity.id
_entity.type
_entity.pdbx_description
1 polymer ?
#
loop_
_entity_poly.entity_id
_entity_poly.type
_entity_poly.pdbx_seq_one_letter_code
_entity_poly.pdbx_strand_id
1 'polypeptide(L)'
;MKVTLLGTGSADGWPNPWCDCASCAWAREHEVRGQTAVLIDDALLIDCGPDVPRTAARLGVRLSGLRHLLISHAHPDHLGPESLMWRSWSTAAGRPLDVVGPPAALAACREFLARWERSDPDRDGSPLRLIAVVPGGTPTTPGPLRLGADDRQAAEDRGSPEDQESPSDRGYLVRPVAAQHGDASIGPAVLYDVTAPDGGRLLYGCDTAAPLPAETLEAVTGRAYDVVLLEENNGDRPGFGEHLDLDTFGQLVAELRRRGAVVPSTLVLAVHLSHRNPPGDELARRLHLVGALAPADGTVYDIVPAARRQPSQPSQPSQPPRAPGRWQSPVLPAPHRVLITGGARSGKSAEAERRLLAEPEVVYVATSAPPDPADAEWSERIAAHRRRRPAAWTTVETVDLVPLLRSPGPPLLIDGLGLWVGAWLDRPDELRIRAEELVDAWRATGRRVVAVTDEVGSGVVPPAEAGRRFRDVLGRLNADLAAEADEVWQVVAGIPLRLRPFPHERS
;
A
#
# COMPACT_ATOMS: atom_id res chain seq x y z
N MET A 1 5.40 7.55 18.69
CA MET A 1 4.01 7.50 18.21
C MET A 1 3.59 6.05 18.22
N LYS A 2 2.66 5.67 19.09
CA LYS A 2 2.06 4.33 19.15
C LYS A 2 0.85 4.30 18.23
N VAL A 3 0.81 3.37 17.28
CA VAL A 3 -0.30 3.18 16.36
C VAL A 3 -0.93 1.81 16.63
N THR A 4 -2.21 1.80 17.01
CA THR A 4 -2.98 0.57 17.25
C THR A 4 -4.08 0.47 16.21
N LEU A 5 -4.13 -0.65 15.49
CA LEU A 5 -5.17 -0.91 14.48
C LEU A 5 -6.36 -1.55 15.18
N LEU A 6 -7.44 -0.81 15.36
CA LEU A 6 -8.66 -1.34 15.98
C LEU A 6 -9.52 -2.12 15.00
N GLY A 7 -9.40 -1.83 13.71
CA GLY A 7 -9.99 -2.61 12.63
C GLY A 7 -9.24 -2.35 11.34
N THR A 8 -9.24 -3.34 10.45
CA THR A 8 -8.48 -3.31 9.18
C THR A 8 -9.31 -3.79 7.99
N GLY A 9 -10.58 -4.13 8.20
CA GLY A 9 -11.51 -4.62 7.19
C GLY A 9 -12.36 -3.51 6.58
N SER A 10 -12.99 -3.83 5.44
CA SER A 10 -13.96 -2.99 4.75
C SER A 10 -15.25 -2.78 5.55
N ALA A 11 -16.21 -2.05 4.97
CA ALA A 11 -17.49 -1.70 5.61
C ALA A 11 -18.26 -2.88 6.23
N ASP A 12 -18.25 -4.02 5.55
CA ASP A 12 -18.89 -5.28 5.89
C ASP A 12 -17.98 -6.24 6.68
N GLY A 13 -16.75 -5.81 6.97
CA GLY A 13 -15.68 -6.62 7.53
C GLY A 13 -15.19 -7.71 6.58
N TRP A 14 -14.23 -8.50 7.06
CA TRP A 14 -13.75 -9.68 6.35
C TRP A 14 -13.47 -10.80 7.37
N PRO A 15 -14.23 -11.92 7.37
CA PRO A 15 -15.24 -12.35 6.40
C PRO A 15 -16.56 -11.56 6.43
N ASN A 16 -17.14 -11.34 5.24
CA ASN A 16 -18.54 -10.92 5.13
C ASN A 16 -19.47 -12.06 5.58
N PRO A 17 -20.41 -11.83 6.52
CA PRO A 17 -21.22 -12.88 7.14
C PRO A 17 -22.23 -13.55 6.19
N TRP A 18 -22.53 -12.95 5.05
CA TRP A 18 -23.47 -13.48 4.04
C TRP A 18 -22.78 -14.07 2.81
N CYS A 19 -21.44 -14.16 2.80
CA CYS A 19 -20.68 -14.59 1.63
C CYS A 19 -19.95 -15.91 1.85
N ASP A 20 -20.08 -16.85 0.90
CA ASP A 20 -19.40 -18.16 0.92
C ASP A 20 -18.28 -18.28 -0.12
N CYS A 21 -17.72 -17.15 -0.58
CA CYS A 21 -16.59 -17.20 -1.50
C CYS A 21 -15.32 -17.76 -0.82
N ALA A 22 -14.36 -18.24 -1.60
CA ALA A 22 -13.13 -18.84 -1.08
C ALA A 22 -12.38 -17.92 -0.10
N SER A 23 -12.42 -16.62 -0.31
CA SER A 23 -11.83 -15.61 0.58
C SER A 23 -12.53 -15.57 1.94
N CYS A 24 -13.86 -15.49 1.98
CA CYS A 24 -14.61 -15.55 3.24
C CYS A 24 -14.49 -16.91 3.94
N ALA A 25 -14.53 -18.01 3.18
CA ALA A 25 -14.39 -19.36 3.73
C ALA A 25 -13.03 -19.52 4.43
N TRP A 26 -11.94 -19.07 3.78
CA TRP A 26 -10.62 -19.07 4.39
C TRP A 26 -10.55 -18.16 5.62
N ALA A 27 -11.03 -16.92 5.51
CA ALA A 27 -10.97 -15.95 6.61
C ALA A 27 -11.73 -16.44 7.85
N ARG A 28 -12.91 -17.05 7.71
CA ARG A 28 -13.67 -17.60 8.86
C ARG A 28 -12.85 -18.53 9.77
N GLU A 29 -11.90 -19.25 9.22
CA GLU A 29 -11.05 -20.20 9.96
C GLU A 29 -9.75 -19.56 10.49
N HIS A 30 -9.31 -18.43 9.92
CA HIS A 30 -7.95 -17.91 10.13
C HIS A 30 -7.90 -16.45 10.61
N GLU A 31 -8.84 -15.61 10.20
CA GLU A 31 -8.79 -14.17 10.43
C GLU A 31 -10.18 -13.51 10.42
N VAL A 32 -10.41 -12.57 11.34
CA VAL A 32 -11.60 -11.71 11.36
C VAL A 32 -11.14 -10.27 11.47
N ARG A 33 -11.56 -9.44 10.51
CA ARG A 33 -11.27 -8.01 10.43
C ARG A 33 -12.56 -7.21 10.55
N GLY A 34 -12.61 -6.34 11.54
CA GLY A 34 -13.66 -5.34 11.76
C GLY A 34 -13.42 -4.06 10.96
N GLN A 35 -14.36 -3.13 11.05
CA GLN A 35 -14.34 -1.87 10.29
C GLN A 35 -13.08 -1.04 10.58
N THR A 36 -12.44 -0.50 9.53
CA THR A 36 -11.19 0.25 9.63
C THR A 36 -11.24 1.35 10.69
N ALA A 37 -10.32 1.29 11.65
CA ALA A 37 -10.13 2.35 12.64
C ALA A 37 -8.73 2.31 13.24
N VAL A 38 -8.16 3.50 13.50
CA VAL A 38 -6.77 3.64 13.93
C VAL A 38 -6.69 4.51 15.19
N LEU A 39 -6.10 3.96 16.25
CA LEU A 39 -5.86 4.64 17.50
C LEU A 39 -4.39 5.04 17.64
N ILE A 40 -4.14 6.33 17.86
CA ILE A 40 -2.82 6.94 17.99
C ILE A 40 -2.62 7.41 19.44
N ASP A 41 -1.52 6.95 20.06
CA ASP A 41 -1.08 7.27 21.43
C ASP A 41 -2.19 7.13 22.49
N ASP A 42 -3.13 6.20 22.26
CA ASP A 42 -4.33 5.97 23.10
C ASP A 42 -5.21 7.23 23.31
N ALA A 43 -5.04 8.26 22.48
CA ALA A 43 -5.63 9.59 22.67
C ALA A 43 -6.37 10.14 21.44
N LEU A 44 -5.95 9.78 20.22
CA LEU A 44 -6.57 10.21 18.97
C LEU A 44 -7.06 8.99 18.19
N LEU A 45 -8.36 8.92 17.90
CA LEU A 45 -8.97 7.87 17.08
C LEU A 45 -9.31 8.46 15.70
N ILE A 46 -8.97 7.74 14.63
CA ILE A 46 -9.42 8.05 13.27
C ILE A 46 -10.41 6.97 12.83
N ASP A 47 -11.61 7.43 12.47
CA ASP A 47 -12.83 6.68 12.19
C ASP A 47 -13.33 5.84 13.38
N CYS A 48 -14.66 5.72 13.48
CA CYS A 48 -15.33 5.03 14.57
C CYS A 48 -16.70 4.52 14.11
N GLY A 49 -16.71 3.54 13.21
CA GLY A 49 -17.91 2.78 12.86
C GLY A 49 -18.50 1.99 14.05
N PRO A 50 -19.72 1.44 13.89
CA PRO A 50 -20.45 0.71 14.93
C PRO A 50 -19.67 -0.47 15.54
N ASP A 51 -18.80 -1.12 14.75
CA ASP A 51 -18.02 -2.27 15.23
C ASP A 51 -16.81 -1.85 16.07
N VAL A 52 -16.29 -0.63 15.89
CA VAL A 52 -15.02 -0.18 16.50
C VAL A 52 -15.03 -0.26 18.03
N PRO A 53 -16.07 0.21 18.76
CA PRO A 53 -16.11 0.03 20.21
C PRO A 53 -16.17 -1.43 20.66
N ARG A 54 -16.79 -2.30 19.86
CA ARG A 54 -16.88 -3.75 20.15
C ARG A 54 -15.55 -4.43 19.90
N THR A 55 -14.84 -4.07 18.84
CA THR A 55 -13.51 -4.59 18.57
C THR A 55 -12.50 -4.09 19.61
N ALA A 56 -12.55 -2.81 20.01
CA ALA A 56 -11.76 -2.32 21.13
C ALA A 56 -12.00 -3.13 22.42
N ALA A 57 -13.26 -3.44 22.75
CA ALA A 57 -13.58 -4.28 23.90
C ALA A 57 -13.02 -5.70 23.79
N ARG A 58 -13.14 -6.34 22.60
CA ARG A 58 -12.58 -7.69 22.33
C ARG A 58 -11.07 -7.72 22.46
N LEU A 59 -10.39 -6.65 22.04
CA LEU A 59 -8.94 -6.50 22.10
C LEU A 59 -8.43 -5.99 23.46
N GLY A 60 -9.33 -5.65 24.40
CA GLY A 60 -8.96 -5.08 25.70
C GLY A 60 -8.43 -3.65 25.64
N VAL A 61 -8.66 -2.94 24.53
CA VAL A 61 -8.24 -1.54 24.33
C VAL A 61 -9.26 -0.59 24.97
N ARG A 62 -8.78 0.38 25.76
CA ARG A 62 -9.64 1.33 26.49
C ARG A 62 -9.83 2.61 25.69
N LEU A 63 -11.07 2.89 25.28
CA LEU A 63 -11.42 4.16 24.61
C LEU A 63 -11.69 5.33 25.58
N SER A 64 -11.67 5.10 26.90
CA SER A 64 -11.89 6.16 27.90
C SER A 64 -10.80 7.24 27.94
N GLY A 65 -9.66 7.00 27.29
CA GLY A 65 -8.53 7.93 27.16
C GLY A 65 -8.63 8.88 25.96
N LEU A 66 -9.59 8.66 25.06
CA LEU A 66 -9.76 9.47 23.86
C LEU A 66 -10.00 10.93 24.20
N ARG A 67 -9.22 11.80 23.54
CA ARG A 67 -9.39 13.26 23.55
C ARG A 67 -9.80 13.81 22.19
N HIS A 68 -9.47 13.08 21.11
CA HIS A 68 -9.77 13.48 19.75
C HIS A 68 -10.32 12.28 18.96
N LEU A 69 -11.39 12.52 18.23
CA LEU A 69 -11.99 11.61 17.26
C LEU A 69 -12.03 12.34 15.92
N LEU A 70 -11.29 11.83 14.93
CA LEU A 70 -11.33 12.30 13.56
C LEU A 70 -12.25 11.37 12.75
N ILE A 71 -13.15 11.92 11.95
CA ILE A 71 -14.05 11.17 11.07
C ILE A 71 -13.76 11.57 9.63
N SER A 72 -13.47 10.59 8.78
CA SER A 72 -13.13 10.81 7.37
C SER A 72 -14.34 11.25 6.55
N HIS A 73 -15.49 10.58 6.73
CA HIS A 73 -16.75 10.86 6.04
C HIS A 73 -17.94 10.18 6.72
N ALA A 74 -19.15 10.36 6.16
CA ALA A 74 -20.40 9.97 6.79
C ALA A 74 -20.88 8.53 6.46
N HIS A 75 -20.06 7.68 5.82
CA HIS A 75 -20.47 6.28 5.64
C HIS A 75 -20.57 5.57 7.00
N PRO A 76 -21.54 4.64 7.16
CA PRO A 76 -21.82 4.00 8.45
C PRO A 76 -20.64 3.25 9.06
N ASP A 77 -19.71 2.74 8.28
CA ASP A 77 -18.55 2.00 8.74
C ASP A 77 -17.39 2.88 9.23
N HIS A 78 -17.42 4.17 8.92
CA HIS A 78 -16.49 5.18 9.44
C HIS A 78 -17.11 6.01 10.56
N LEU A 79 -18.45 6.12 10.55
CA LEU A 79 -19.22 6.95 11.45
C LEU A 79 -20.34 6.16 12.12
N GLY A 80 -20.15 5.82 13.39
CA GLY A 80 -21.17 5.29 14.29
C GLY A 80 -21.51 6.28 15.41
N PRO A 81 -22.46 7.23 15.22
CA PRO A 81 -22.84 8.23 16.23
C PRO A 81 -23.31 7.62 17.56
N GLU A 82 -23.86 6.40 17.53
CA GLU A 82 -24.20 5.61 18.71
C GLU A 82 -23.02 5.38 19.65
N SER A 83 -21.79 5.40 19.15
CA SER A 83 -20.58 5.30 19.97
C SER A 83 -20.45 6.49 20.94
N LEU A 84 -20.89 7.68 20.52
CA LEU A 84 -20.90 8.89 21.36
C LEU A 84 -21.99 8.82 22.44
N MET A 85 -23.13 8.17 22.13
CA MET A 85 -24.18 7.85 23.10
C MET A 85 -23.66 6.82 24.13
N TRP A 86 -23.03 5.72 23.70
CA TRP A 86 -22.45 4.75 24.64
C TRP A 86 -21.38 5.36 25.55
N ARG A 87 -20.60 6.32 25.03
CA ARG A 87 -19.65 7.11 25.81
C ARG A 87 -20.34 7.93 26.90
N SER A 88 -21.51 8.50 26.65
CA SER A 88 -22.27 9.30 27.63
C SER A 88 -22.69 8.48 28.85
N TRP A 89 -22.78 7.15 28.72
CA TRP A 89 -23.14 6.21 29.78
C TRP A 89 -21.93 5.67 30.57
N SER A 90 -20.75 6.27 30.38
CA SER A 90 -19.50 5.78 30.95
C SER A 90 -18.86 6.80 31.91
N THR A 91 -17.82 6.37 32.62
CA THR A 91 -16.99 7.25 33.46
C THR A 91 -16.22 8.31 32.65
N ALA A 92 -16.23 8.23 31.32
CA ALA A 92 -15.65 9.24 30.43
C ALA A 92 -16.64 10.32 29.99
N ALA A 93 -17.93 10.22 30.35
CA ALA A 93 -18.99 11.09 29.84
C ALA A 93 -18.67 12.59 29.95
N GLY A 94 -18.19 13.04 31.11
CA GLY A 94 -17.87 14.44 31.39
C GLY A 94 -16.49 14.91 30.94
N ARG A 95 -15.65 14.03 30.35
CA ARG A 95 -14.34 14.43 29.84
C ARG A 95 -14.52 15.19 28.51
N PRO A 96 -13.72 16.22 28.19
CA PRO A 96 -13.76 16.82 26.86
C PRO A 96 -13.36 15.82 25.77
N LEU A 97 -14.05 15.86 24.62
CA LEU A 97 -13.72 15.11 23.41
C LEU A 97 -13.92 16.02 22.19
N ASP A 98 -12.87 16.21 21.41
CA ASP A 98 -12.96 16.83 20.09
C ASP A 98 -13.46 15.81 19.09
N VAL A 99 -14.52 16.14 18.36
CA VAL A 99 -15.05 15.35 17.24
C VAL A 99 -14.88 16.17 15.97
N VAL A 100 -13.90 15.79 15.16
CA VAL A 100 -13.44 16.52 13.98
C VAL A 100 -13.89 15.77 12.73
N GLY A 101 -14.49 16.45 11.77
CA GLY A 101 -14.88 15.80 10.51
C GLY A 101 -15.57 16.74 9.52
N PRO A 102 -15.89 16.24 8.30
CA PRO A 102 -16.65 17.00 7.33
C PRO A 102 -18.02 17.42 7.87
N PRO A 103 -18.58 18.56 7.41
CA PRO A 103 -19.87 19.06 7.88
C PRO A 103 -21.01 18.02 7.84
N ALA A 104 -21.05 17.18 6.80
CA ALA A 104 -22.07 16.12 6.65
C ALA A 104 -21.98 15.07 7.78
N ALA A 105 -20.77 14.60 8.10
CA ALA A 105 -20.55 13.65 9.19
C ALA A 105 -20.94 14.24 10.56
N LEU A 106 -20.59 15.51 10.80
CA LEU A 106 -20.95 16.19 12.04
C LEU A 106 -22.46 16.47 12.14
N ALA A 107 -23.13 16.74 11.02
CA ALA A 107 -24.58 16.89 10.99
C ALA A 107 -25.29 15.59 11.39
N ALA A 108 -24.83 14.44 10.88
CA ALA A 108 -25.35 13.13 11.28
C ALA A 108 -25.14 12.86 12.79
N CYS A 109 -23.99 13.25 13.35
CA CYS A 109 -23.76 13.18 14.81
C CYS A 109 -24.77 14.03 15.59
N ARG A 110 -24.99 15.28 15.16
CA ARG A 110 -25.93 16.20 15.82
C ARG A 110 -27.35 15.67 15.79
N GLU A 111 -27.82 15.23 14.63
CA GLU A 111 -29.16 14.69 14.47
C GLU A 111 -29.39 13.46 15.36
N PHE A 112 -28.43 12.53 15.36
CA PHE A 112 -28.54 11.33 16.18
C PHE A 112 -28.58 11.66 17.69
N LEU A 113 -27.65 12.49 18.18
CA LEU A 113 -27.57 12.84 19.60
C LEU A 113 -28.77 13.67 20.06
N ALA A 114 -29.23 14.63 19.25
CA ALA A 114 -30.44 15.40 19.56
C ALA A 114 -31.67 14.49 19.69
N ARG A 115 -31.78 13.46 18.83
CA ARG A 115 -32.86 12.48 18.89
C ARG A 115 -32.79 11.56 20.11
N TRP A 116 -31.61 11.04 20.41
CA TRP A 116 -31.45 9.94 21.39
C TRP A 116 -31.08 10.39 22.79
N GLU A 117 -30.18 11.36 22.93
CA GLU A 117 -29.79 11.93 24.23
C GLU A 117 -30.71 13.08 24.65
N ARG A 118 -31.57 13.57 23.75
CA ARG A 118 -32.38 14.79 23.94
C ARG A 118 -31.52 15.98 24.38
N SER A 119 -30.25 15.97 23.99
CA SER A 119 -29.27 16.99 24.32
C SER A 119 -28.69 17.54 23.03
N ASP A 120 -28.61 18.86 22.95
CA ASP A 120 -27.85 19.53 21.90
C ASP A 120 -26.35 19.36 22.20
N PRO A 121 -25.56 18.71 21.33
CA PRO A 121 -24.12 18.58 21.54
C PRO A 121 -23.38 19.93 21.45
N ASP A 122 -24.01 20.98 20.92
CA ASP A 122 -23.46 22.34 20.84
C ASP A 122 -23.83 23.23 22.03
N ARG A 123 -24.61 22.71 22.99
CA ARG A 123 -24.97 23.47 24.19
C ARG A 123 -23.73 23.88 24.98
N ASP A 124 -23.81 25.02 25.64
CA ASP A 124 -22.75 25.47 26.54
C ASP A 124 -22.48 24.43 27.65
N GLY A 125 -21.21 24.20 27.94
CA GLY A 125 -20.75 23.16 28.86
C GLY A 125 -20.85 21.71 28.33
N SER A 126 -21.18 21.50 27.05
CA SER A 126 -21.10 20.17 26.42
C SER A 126 -19.69 19.58 26.53
N PRO A 127 -19.54 18.29 26.88
CA PRO A 127 -18.24 17.63 26.85
C PRO A 127 -17.77 17.31 25.42
N LEU A 128 -18.63 17.46 24.41
CA LEU A 128 -18.29 17.23 23.01
C LEU A 128 -18.02 18.58 22.32
N ARG A 129 -16.89 18.69 21.61
CA ARG A 129 -16.56 19.83 20.75
C ARG A 129 -16.55 19.37 19.31
N LEU A 130 -17.60 19.70 18.54
CA LEU A 130 -17.73 19.36 17.12
C LEU A 130 -16.97 20.39 16.26
N ILE A 131 -15.93 19.96 15.55
CA ILE A 131 -15.04 20.82 14.76
C ILE A 131 -15.13 20.46 13.28
N ALA A 132 -15.78 21.32 12.49
CA ALA A 132 -15.92 21.11 11.05
C ALA A 132 -14.59 21.31 10.32
N VAL A 133 -14.27 20.40 9.40
CA VAL A 133 -13.10 20.48 8.53
C VAL A 133 -13.46 20.29 7.06
N VAL A 134 -12.61 20.86 6.19
CA VAL A 134 -12.65 20.71 4.73
C VAL A 134 -11.22 20.51 4.24
N PRO A 135 -10.98 20.00 3.02
CA PRO A 135 -9.63 19.91 2.47
C PRO A 135 -8.86 21.23 2.64
N GLY A 136 -7.68 21.16 3.24
CA GLY A 136 -6.81 22.31 3.49
C GLY A 136 -7.01 23.02 4.84
N GLY A 137 -8.02 22.69 5.65
CA GLY A 137 -8.19 23.26 7.00
C GLY A 137 -9.62 23.23 7.54
N THR A 138 -10.08 24.35 8.10
CA THR A 138 -11.48 24.54 8.50
C THR A 138 -12.22 25.40 7.46
N PRO A 139 -13.57 25.40 7.44
CA PRO A 139 -14.34 26.24 6.51
C PRO A 139 -14.01 27.74 6.60
N THR A 140 -13.50 28.22 7.74
CA THR A 140 -13.23 29.62 8.01
C THR A 140 -11.74 29.94 8.16
N THR A 141 -10.87 28.95 8.32
CA THR A 141 -9.43 29.13 8.57
C THR A 141 -8.63 28.06 7.83
N PRO A 142 -7.88 28.43 6.78
CA PRO A 142 -7.01 27.50 6.09
C PRO A 142 -5.78 27.17 6.96
N GLY A 143 -5.21 25.99 6.75
CA GLY A 143 -4.04 25.49 7.47
C GLY A 143 -4.34 24.31 8.39
N PRO A 144 -3.29 23.67 8.94
CA PRO A 144 -3.45 22.53 9.84
C PRO A 144 -4.14 22.93 11.15
N LEU A 145 -5.07 22.09 11.61
CA LEU A 145 -5.71 22.18 12.90
C LEU A 145 -4.75 21.70 13.99
N ARG A 146 -4.60 22.47 15.06
CA ARG A 146 -3.83 22.06 16.25
C ARG A 146 -4.78 21.53 17.33
N LEU A 147 -4.59 20.29 17.75
CA LEU A 147 -5.42 19.62 18.76
C LEU A 147 -4.59 19.33 20.02
N GLY A 148 -5.10 19.71 21.19
CA GLY A 148 -4.45 19.38 22.47
C GLY A 148 -3.26 20.27 22.86
N ALA A 149 -3.02 21.38 22.15
CA ALA A 149 -2.31 22.52 22.76
C ALA A 149 -3.30 23.24 23.69
N ASP A 150 -2.87 23.69 24.86
CA ASP A 150 -3.75 24.25 25.89
C ASP A 150 -4.52 25.51 25.43
N ASP A 151 -5.67 25.32 24.79
CA ASP A 151 -6.66 26.36 24.48
C ASP A 151 -7.32 26.94 25.76
N ARG A 152 -6.91 26.49 26.97
CA ARG A 152 -7.45 26.97 28.25
C ARG A 152 -6.47 27.80 29.09
N GLN A 153 -5.17 27.83 28.77
CA GLN A 153 -4.18 28.60 29.54
C GLN A 153 -3.67 29.87 28.80
N ALA A 154 -3.73 29.89 27.46
CA ALA A 154 -3.15 30.98 26.66
C ALA A 154 -3.93 32.31 26.68
N ALA A 155 -5.13 32.35 27.29
CA ALA A 155 -5.93 33.57 27.39
C ALA A 155 -5.51 34.49 28.55
N GLU A 156 -4.72 34.02 29.52
CA GLU A 156 -4.41 34.80 30.73
C GLU A 156 -2.93 35.19 30.89
N ASP A 157 -2.00 34.64 30.09
CA ASP A 157 -0.58 34.93 30.27
C ASP A 157 0.12 35.28 28.94
N ARG A 158 -0.07 36.54 28.49
CA ARG A 158 0.82 37.15 27.49
C ARG A 158 2.03 37.73 28.22
N GLY A 159 2.91 36.86 28.70
CA GLY A 159 4.24 37.19 29.20
C GLY A 159 5.32 36.67 28.25
N SER A 160 6.04 37.62 27.62
CA SER A 160 7.39 37.55 27.03
C SER A 160 7.75 36.44 26.00
N PRO A 161 8.29 36.80 24.82
CA PRO A 161 8.72 35.84 23.80
C PRO A 161 10.19 35.48 24.03
N GLU A 162 10.48 34.29 24.57
CA GLU A 162 11.72 33.53 24.41
C GLU A 162 11.71 32.38 25.42
N ASP A 163 10.95 31.32 25.15
CA ASP A 163 11.18 30.03 25.81
C ASP A 163 10.86 28.87 24.86
N GLN A 164 11.78 27.92 24.81
CA GLN A 164 11.75 26.75 23.95
C GLN A 164 10.58 25.84 24.38
N GLU A 165 9.50 25.79 23.60
CA GLU A 165 8.37 24.87 23.84
C GLU A 165 8.86 23.44 24.06
N SER A 166 8.56 22.88 25.23
CA SER A 166 8.94 21.53 25.61
C SER A 166 8.24 20.51 24.67
N PRO A 167 8.84 19.33 24.39
CA PRO A 167 8.18 18.30 23.57
C PRO A 167 6.83 17.81 24.13
N SER A 168 6.57 18.03 25.42
CA SER A 168 5.31 17.68 26.09
C SER A 168 4.18 18.70 25.89
N ASP A 169 4.46 19.90 25.40
CA ASP A 169 3.45 20.95 25.12
C ASP A 169 2.92 20.91 23.68
N ARG A 170 3.39 19.95 22.87
CA ARG A 170 3.03 19.87 21.46
C ARG A 170 1.79 19.01 21.27
N GLY A 171 0.66 19.64 20.95
CA GLY A 171 -0.54 18.95 20.47
C GLY A 171 -0.34 18.27 19.10
N TYR A 172 -1.36 17.56 18.62
CA TYR A 172 -1.39 17.02 17.26
C TYR A 172 -1.56 18.15 16.24
N LEU A 173 -0.87 18.04 15.10
CA LEU A 173 -1.18 18.85 13.91
C LEU A 173 -1.91 17.96 12.91
N VAL A 174 -3.16 18.31 12.60
CA VAL A 174 -4.04 17.57 11.70
C VAL A 174 -4.32 18.41 10.47
N ARG A 175 -3.96 17.90 9.29
CA ARG A 175 -4.31 18.49 8.01
C ARG A 175 -5.29 17.56 7.27
N PRO A 176 -6.56 17.95 7.14
CA PRO A 176 -7.48 17.29 6.22
C PRO A 176 -7.03 17.54 4.78
N VAL A 177 -7.00 16.50 3.96
CA VAL A 177 -6.74 16.59 2.51
C VAL A 177 -7.88 15.90 1.76
N ALA A 178 -8.09 16.25 0.50
CA ALA A 178 -9.23 15.73 -0.27
C ALA A 178 -9.06 14.22 -0.55
N ALA A 179 -10.13 13.46 -0.35
CA ALA A 179 -10.25 12.11 -0.89
C ALA A 179 -10.90 12.17 -2.28
N GLN A 180 -10.67 11.16 -3.11
CA GLN A 180 -11.47 10.93 -4.32
C GLN A 180 -12.62 9.99 -3.97
N HIS A 181 -13.44 10.41 -3.00
CA HIS A 181 -14.61 9.67 -2.52
C HIS A 181 -15.63 10.66 -1.95
N GLY A 182 -16.90 10.43 -2.25
CA GLY A 182 -17.97 11.32 -1.80
C GLY A 182 -19.13 11.41 -2.78
N ASP A 183 -20.35 11.49 -2.26
CA ASP A 183 -21.55 11.71 -3.05
C ASP A 183 -22.56 12.60 -2.31
N ALA A 184 -23.76 12.75 -2.89
CA ALA A 184 -24.81 13.56 -2.30
C ALA A 184 -25.32 13.04 -0.94
N SER A 185 -25.11 11.76 -0.63
CA SER A 185 -25.56 11.11 0.60
C SER A 185 -24.56 11.27 1.76
N ILE A 186 -23.25 11.33 1.48
CA ILE A 186 -22.20 11.44 2.50
C ILE A 186 -21.44 12.77 2.53
N GLY A 187 -21.59 13.61 1.51
CA GLY A 187 -20.80 14.82 1.34
C GLY A 187 -19.34 14.52 0.95
N PRO A 188 -18.47 15.54 0.94
CA PRO A 188 -17.06 15.35 0.59
C PRO A 188 -16.33 14.56 1.68
N ALA A 189 -15.57 13.53 1.29
CA ALA A 189 -14.67 12.81 2.19
C ALA A 189 -13.30 13.48 2.29
N VAL A 190 -12.64 13.26 3.42
CA VAL A 190 -11.27 13.73 3.66
C VAL A 190 -10.37 12.60 4.15
N LEU A 191 -9.09 12.71 3.81
CA LEU A 191 -8.01 11.92 4.37
C LEU A 191 -7.29 12.76 5.43
N TYR A 192 -6.52 12.13 6.31
CA TYR A 192 -5.82 12.83 7.39
C TYR A 192 -4.31 12.71 7.30
N ASP A 193 -3.65 13.86 7.18
CA ASP A 193 -2.21 14.04 7.36
C ASP A 193 -1.97 14.51 8.81
N VAL A 194 -1.45 13.61 9.66
CA VAL A 194 -1.30 13.82 11.09
C VAL A 194 0.18 13.90 11.46
N THR A 195 0.56 14.92 12.23
CA THR A 195 1.83 14.95 12.95
C THR A 195 1.55 14.85 14.45
N ALA A 196 2.03 13.78 15.06
CA ALA A 196 1.90 13.51 16.49
C ALA A 196 2.78 14.45 17.34
N PRO A 197 2.51 14.60 18.65
CA PRO A 197 3.30 15.40 19.59
C PRO A 197 4.81 15.16 19.53
N ASP A 198 5.21 13.90 19.33
CA ASP A 198 6.62 13.52 19.27
C ASP A 198 7.29 13.82 17.91
N GLY A 199 6.53 14.33 16.94
CA GLY A 199 6.95 14.65 15.59
C GLY A 199 6.74 13.51 14.59
N GLY A 200 6.22 12.36 15.01
CA GLY A 200 5.87 11.25 14.11
C GLY A 200 4.80 11.67 13.10
N ARG A 201 4.97 11.26 11.84
CA ARG A 201 4.07 11.63 10.74
C ARG A 201 3.30 10.42 10.24
N LEU A 202 1.98 10.56 10.14
CA LEU A 202 1.07 9.54 9.66
C LEU A 202 0.19 10.10 8.55
N LEU A 203 0.05 9.36 7.45
CA LEU A 203 -1.01 9.57 6.47
C LEU A 203 -2.07 8.48 6.66
N TYR A 204 -3.31 8.87 6.90
CA TYR A 204 -4.47 7.99 6.89
C TYR A 204 -5.25 8.20 5.59
N GLY A 205 -5.07 7.28 4.65
CA GLY A 205 -5.71 7.27 3.35
C GLY A 205 -6.70 6.11 3.21
N CYS A 206 -7.84 6.18 3.90
CA CYS A 206 -8.95 5.26 3.65
C CYS A 206 -9.91 5.87 2.62
N ASP A 207 -10.52 5.04 1.76
CA ASP A 207 -11.42 5.49 0.69
C ASP A 207 -10.76 6.54 -0.23
N THR A 208 -9.54 6.24 -0.65
CA THR A 208 -8.72 7.14 -1.44
C THR A 208 -9.15 7.21 -2.89
N ALA A 209 -9.60 6.09 -3.45
CA ALA A 209 -9.62 5.80 -4.88
C ALA A 209 -8.27 6.11 -5.59
N ALA A 210 -8.22 5.87 -6.91
CA ALA A 210 -7.11 6.33 -7.75
C ALA A 210 -7.62 6.99 -9.04
N PRO A 211 -6.99 8.10 -9.48
CA PRO A 211 -5.88 8.81 -8.83
C PRO A 211 -6.36 9.66 -7.64
N LEU A 212 -5.45 9.96 -6.70
CA LEU A 212 -5.69 10.99 -5.67
C LEU A 212 -5.87 12.38 -6.32
N PRO A 213 -6.65 13.29 -5.71
CA PRO A 213 -6.78 14.67 -6.17
C PRO A 213 -5.42 15.38 -6.25
N ALA A 214 -5.27 16.29 -7.21
CA ALA A 214 -4.00 16.98 -7.45
C ALA A 214 -3.55 17.80 -6.23
N GLU A 215 -4.46 18.50 -5.56
CA GLU A 215 -4.18 19.25 -4.34
C GLU A 215 -3.74 18.34 -3.19
N THR A 216 -4.24 17.10 -3.15
CA THR A 216 -3.83 16.10 -2.16
C THR A 216 -2.41 15.62 -2.45
N LEU A 217 -2.08 15.32 -3.71
CA LEU A 217 -0.73 14.96 -4.11
C LEU A 217 0.28 16.07 -3.79
N GLU A 218 -0.08 17.33 -4.02
CA GLU A 218 0.74 18.49 -3.64
C GLU A 218 0.93 18.57 -2.12
N ALA A 219 -0.13 18.41 -1.33
CA ALA A 219 -0.09 18.49 0.13
C ALA A 219 0.78 17.39 0.78
N VAL A 220 0.84 16.19 0.17
CA VAL A 220 1.63 15.06 0.68
C VAL A 220 3.08 15.05 0.17
N THR A 221 3.41 15.86 -0.84
CA THR A 221 4.75 15.89 -1.45
C THR A 221 5.83 16.25 -0.42
N GLY A 222 6.89 15.44 -0.39
CA GLY A 222 8.04 15.65 0.50
C GLY A 222 7.75 15.49 2.00
N ARG A 223 6.55 15.02 2.38
CA ARG A 223 6.20 14.86 3.80
C ARG A 223 7.01 13.78 4.50
N ALA A 224 7.54 12.79 3.76
CA ALA A 224 8.33 11.67 4.28
C ALA A 224 7.71 11.05 5.54
N TYR A 225 6.53 10.45 5.37
CA TYR A 225 5.76 9.88 6.47
C TYR A 225 6.51 8.74 7.17
N ASP A 226 6.33 8.60 8.49
CA ASP A 226 6.81 7.43 9.22
C ASP A 226 5.86 6.24 9.00
N VAL A 227 4.55 6.51 8.92
CA VAL A 227 3.51 5.51 8.63
C VAL A 227 2.55 6.03 7.59
N VAL A 228 2.16 5.17 6.65
CA VAL A 228 1.13 5.44 5.65
C VAL A 228 0.14 4.28 5.70
N LEU A 229 -1.11 4.57 6.05
CA LEU A 229 -2.21 3.63 5.92
C LEU A 229 -2.98 3.95 4.64
N LEU A 230 -3.16 2.95 3.77
CA LEU A 230 -3.89 3.09 2.52
C LEU A 230 -4.94 2.00 2.41
N GLU A 231 -6.12 2.35 1.92
CA GLU A 231 -7.13 1.34 1.61
C GLU A 231 -6.66 0.38 0.51
N GLU A 232 -7.08 -0.88 0.59
CA GLU A 232 -6.98 -1.86 -0.48
C GLU A 232 -8.23 -2.75 -0.42
N ASN A 233 -9.34 -2.23 -0.93
CA ASN A 233 -10.65 -2.88 -0.76
C ASN A 233 -10.91 -3.90 -1.88
N ASN A 234 -10.63 -3.54 -3.13
CA ASN A 234 -11.12 -4.27 -4.29
C ASN A 234 -10.35 -5.54 -4.63
N GLY A 235 -9.16 -5.78 -4.06
CA GLY A 235 -8.43 -7.02 -4.21
C GLY A 235 -8.23 -7.44 -5.67
N ASP A 236 -8.71 -8.63 -6.02
CA ASP A 236 -8.69 -9.15 -7.40
C ASP A 236 -9.96 -8.82 -8.21
N ARG A 237 -10.91 -8.10 -7.63
CA ARG A 237 -12.24 -7.86 -8.20
C ARG A 237 -12.51 -6.35 -8.31
N PRO A 238 -11.84 -5.66 -9.24
CA PRO A 238 -12.01 -4.22 -9.44
C PRO A 238 -13.43 -3.85 -9.86
N GLY A 239 -13.73 -2.55 -9.81
CA GLY A 239 -15.00 -1.99 -10.30
C GLY A 239 -16.13 -1.96 -9.26
N PHE A 240 -15.79 -2.06 -7.98
CA PHE A 240 -16.74 -1.78 -6.89
C PHE A 240 -16.36 -0.47 -6.20
N GLY A 241 -17.24 0.52 -6.32
CA GLY A 241 -17.04 1.86 -5.76
C GLY A 241 -15.77 2.55 -6.26
N GLU A 242 -15.44 3.65 -5.60
CA GLU A 242 -14.21 4.42 -5.80
C GLU A 242 -13.13 3.87 -4.84
N HIS A 243 -12.71 2.62 -5.03
CA HIS A 243 -11.71 1.98 -4.17
C HIS A 243 -10.55 1.35 -4.93
N LEU A 244 -9.39 1.32 -4.28
CA LEU A 244 -8.18 0.66 -4.78
C LEU A 244 -8.33 -0.86 -4.85
N ASP A 245 -7.85 -1.44 -5.94
CA ASP A 245 -7.50 -2.85 -6.08
C ASP A 245 -5.99 -3.04 -5.85
N LEU A 246 -5.49 -4.29 -5.88
CA LEU A 246 -4.08 -4.58 -5.61
C LEU A 246 -3.11 -3.91 -6.62
N ASP A 247 -3.53 -3.75 -7.88
CA ASP A 247 -2.66 -3.19 -8.91
C ASP A 247 -2.57 -1.66 -8.78
N THR A 248 -3.72 -1.00 -8.58
CA THR A 248 -3.85 0.44 -8.37
C THR A 248 -3.31 0.88 -7.00
N PHE A 249 -3.40 0.03 -5.97
CA PHE A 249 -2.69 0.22 -4.70
C PHE A 249 -1.18 0.32 -4.92
N GLY A 250 -0.60 -0.63 -5.66
CA GLY A 250 0.83 -0.61 -5.99
C GLY A 250 1.23 0.67 -6.73
N GLN A 251 0.42 1.11 -7.69
CA GLN A 251 0.65 2.34 -8.45
C GLN A 251 0.56 3.59 -7.58
N LEU A 252 -0.38 3.65 -6.62
CA LEU A 252 -0.45 4.76 -5.67
C LEU A 252 0.78 4.81 -4.77
N VAL A 253 1.27 3.65 -4.30
CA VAL A 253 2.53 3.58 -3.55
C VAL A 253 3.71 4.08 -4.39
N ALA A 254 3.79 3.73 -5.67
CA ALA A 254 4.81 4.27 -6.59
C ALA A 254 4.72 5.80 -6.70
N GLU A 255 3.52 6.36 -6.83
CA GLU A 255 3.34 7.80 -6.92
C GLU A 255 3.74 8.51 -5.62
N LEU A 256 3.34 7.99 -4.46
CA LEU A 256 3.74 8.53 -3.17
C LEU A 256 5.26 8.45 -2.96
N ARG A 257 5.93 7.40 -3.48
CA ARG A 257 7.40 7.31 -3.49
C ARG A 257 8.02 8.36 -4.40
N ARG A 258 7.50 8.54 -5.62
CA ARG A 258 7.96 9.57 -6.57
C ARG A 258 7.90 10.97 -5.97
N ARG A 259 6.87 11.24 -5.17
CA ARG A 259 6.63 12.53 -4.47
C ARG A 259 7.44 12.67 -3.18
N GLY A 260 8.18 11.65 -2.74
CA GLY A 260 8.88 11.66 -1.44
C GLY A 260 7.95 11.67 -0.23
N ALA A 261 6.68 11.29 -0.41
CA ALA A 261 5.73 11.08 0.68
C ALA A 261 6.01 9.73 1.38
N VAL A 262 6.29 8.69 0.60
CA VAL A 262 6.77 7.39 1.06
C VAL A 262 8.27 7.30 0.79
N VAL A 263 9.05 7.08 1.84
CA VAL A 263 10.52 6.93 1.78
C VAL A 263 10.91 5.51 2.24
N PRO A 264 12.16 5.07 2.07
CA PRO A 264 12.55 3.71 2.44
C PRO A 264 12.24 3.32 3.89
N SER A 265 12.21 4.28 4.82
CA SER A 265 11.88 4.05 6.23
C SER A 265 10.38 4.08 6.56
N THR A 266 9.51 4.41 5.61
CA THR A 266 8.05 4.52 5.81
C THR A 266 7.42 3.15 5.92
N LEU A 267 6.71 2.89 7.03
CA LEU A 267 5.86 1.72 7.17
C LEU A 267 4.56 1.92 6.39
N VAL A 268 4.33 1.11 5.35
CA VAL A 268 3.10 1.15 4.54
C VAL A 268 2.18 0.01 4.95
N LEU A 269 0.95 0.35 5.36
CA LEU A 269 -0.06 -0.58 5.84
C LEU A 269 -1.29 -0.53 4.92
N ALA A 270 -1.64 -1.67 4.34
CA ALA A 270 -2.92 -1.85 3.67
C ALA A 270 -4.01 -2.07 4.73
N VAL A 271 -5.09 -1.30 4.63
CA VAL A 271 -6.27 -1.37 5.50
C VAL A 271 -7.54 -1.37 4.64
N HIS A 272 -8.71 -1.39 5.26
CA HIS A 272 -9.99 -1.43 4.54
C HIS A 272 -10.13 -2.63 3.59
N LEU A 273 -9.57 -3.77 4.01
CA LEU A 273 -9.47 -5.00 3.25
C LEU A 273 -10.81 -5.73 3.23
N SER A 274 -11.31 -6.07 2.04
CA SER A 274 -12.57 -6.82 1.90
C SER A 274 -12.36 -8.27 1.47
N HIS A 275 -13.45 -9.04 1.47
CA HIS A 275 -13.49 -10.39 0.91
C HIS A 275 -13.24 -10.50 -0.60
N ARG A 276 -12.99 -9.37 -1.30
CA ARG A 276 -12.51 -9.35 -2.68
C ARG A 276 -11.02 -9.66 -2.79
N ASN A 277 -10.32 -9.62 -1.66
CA ASN A 277 -8.94 -10.03 -1.57
C ASN A 277 -8.75 -11.54 -1.67
N PRO A 278 -7.61 -11.99 -2.22
CA PRO A 278 -7.31 -13.40 -2.38
C PRO A 278 -7.19 -14.10 -1.01
N PRO A 279 -7.61 -15.38 -0.91
CA PRO A 279 -7.44 -16.17 0.31
C PRO A 279 -5.98 -16.52 0.56
N GLY A 280 -5.68 -16.95 1.80
CA GLY A 280 -4.36 -17.47 2.17
C GLY A 280 -3.29 -16.38 2.21
N ASP A 281 -2.04 -16.81 2.04
CA ASP A 281 -0.88 -15.93 2.11
C ASP A 281 -0.73 -15.01 0.87
N GLU A 282 -1.61 -15.14 -0.12
CA GLU A 282 -1.47 -14.47 -1.41
C GLU A 282 -1.63 -12.94 -1.30
N LEU A 283 -2.51 -12.46 -0.42
CA LEU A 283 -2.64 -11.03 -0.12
C LEU A 283 -1.34 -10.48 0.47
N ALA A 284 -0.86 -11.12 1.54
CA ALA A 284 0.40 -10.75 2.19
C ALA A 284 1.58 -10.79 1.23
N ARG A 285 1.68 -11.82 0.38
CA ARG A 285 2.72 -11.94 -0.65
C ARG A 285 2.69 -10.76 -1.61
N ARG A 286 1.52 -10.40 -2.15
CA ARG A 286 1.40 -9.32 -3.13
C ARG A 286 1.66 -7.95 -2.53
N LEU A 287 1.17 -7.70 -1.32
CA LEU A 287 1.48 -6.47 -0.59
C LEU A 287 2.98 -6.36 -0.29
N HIS A 288 3.64 -7.48 0.04
CA HIS A 288 5.08 -7.48 0.25
C HIS A 288 5.87 -7.08 -1.02
N LEU A 289 5.43 -7.51 -2.22
CA LEU A 289 6.05 -7.12 -3.48
C LEU A 289 6.05 -5.60 -3.72
N VAL A 290 5.03 -4.90 -3.22
CA VAL A 290 4.90 -3.44 -3.31
C VAL A 290 5.44 -2.71 -2.08
N GLY A 291 5.93 -3.46 -1.10
CA GLY A 291 6.53 -2.95 0.13
C GLY A 291 5.52 -2.48 1.17
N ALA A 292 4.35 -3.12 1.21
CA ALA A 292 3.28 -2.91 2.19
C ALA A 292 3.00 -4.17 3.01
N LEU A 293 2.25 -4.02 4.10
CA LEU A 293 1.77 -5.11 4.96
C LEU A 293 0.24 -5.09 5.09
N ALA A 294 -0.38 -6.25 5.31
CA ALA A 294 -1.79 -6.38 5.73
C ALA A 294 -1.88 -6.82 7.21
N PRO A 295 -1.59 -5.93 8.17
CA PRO A 295 -1.64 -6.27 9.59
C PRO A 295 -3.04 -6.68 10.04
N ALA A 296 -3.14 -7.56 11.02
CA ALA A 296 -4.42 -7.95 11.62
C ALA A 296 -4.96 -6.90 12.59
N ASP A 297 -6.24 -7.00 12.95
CA ASP A 297 -6.84 -6.22 14.03
C ASP A 297 -6.10 -6.45 15.36
N GLY A 298 -5.91 -5.37 16.13
CA GLY A 298 -5.14 -5.36 17.36
C GLY A 298 -3.63 -5.25 17.20
N THR A 299 -3.12 -5.20 15.96
CA THR A 299 -1.68 -4.96 15.74
C THR A 299 -1.29 -3.58 16.29
N VAL A 300 -0.19 -3.54 17.03
CA VAL A 300 0.38 -2.31 17.62
C VAL A 300 1.77 -2.07 17.05
N TYR A 301 2.04 -0.85 16.63
CA TYR A 301 3.34 -0.38 16.18
C TYR A 301 3.84 0.78 17.05
N ASP A 302 5.03 0.62 17.63
CA ASP A 302 5.75 1.70 18.31
C ASP A 302 6.72 2.38 17.33
N ILE A 303 6.29 3.52 16.79
CA ILE A 303 7.01 4.25 15.75
C ILE A 303 7.94 5.29 16.39
N VAL A 304 9.23 5.17 16.08
CA VAL A 304 10.26 6.17 16.39
C VAL A 304 10.38 7.13 15.19
N PRO A 305 10.00 8.42 15.36
CA PRO A 305 10.03 9.40 14.27
C PRO A 305 11.40 9.52 13.62
N ALA A 306 11.46 9.59 12.29
CA ALA A 306 12.71 9.65 11.54
C ALA A 306 13.64 10.79 12.00
N ALA A 307 13.08 11.96 12.33
CA ALA A 307 13.82 13.12 12.84
C ALA A 307 14.54 12.88 14.18
N ARG A 308 14.12 11.86 14.95
CA ARG A 308 14.73 11.48 16.23
C ARG A 308 15.67 10.27 16.10
N ARG A 309 15.78 9.66 14.92
CA ARG A 309 16.74 8.58 14.68
C ARG A 309 18.13 9.18 14.62
N GLN A 310 18.97 8.91 15.63
CA GLN A 310 20.39 9.25 15.53
C GLN A 310 20.98 8.54 14.29
N PRO A 311 21.85 9.20 13.50
CA PRO A 311 22.59 8.52 12.46
C PRO A 311 23.43 7.42 13.14
N SER A 312 23.05 6.17 12.96
CA SER A 312 23.72 5.05 13.60
C SER A 312 25.19 5.03 13.20
N GLN A 313 26.09 5.21 14.15
CA GLN A 313 27.45 4.69 14.02
C GLN A 313 27.35 3.18 13.72
N PRO A 314 28.25 2.61 12.89
CA PRO A 314 28.21 1.19 12.56
C PRO A 314 28.41 0.37 13.84
N SER A 315 27.33 -0.22 14.35
CA SER A 315 27.38 -1.09 15.52
C SER A 315 27.94 -2.46 15.14
N GLN A 316 28.92 -2.92 15.91
CA GLN A 316 29.43 -4.29 15.85
C GLN A 316 28.34 -5.32 16.18
N PRO A 317 28.42 -6.55 15.62
CA PRO A 317 27.40 -7.56 15.81
C PRO A 317 27.43 -8.10 17.25
N SER A 318 26.50 -7.67 18.08
CA SER A 318 26.10 -8.42 19.27
C SER A 318 24.75 -9.08 19.00
N GLN A 319 24.61 -10.35 19.41
CA GLN A 319 23.46 -11.21 19.13
C GLN A 319 22.14 -10.57 19.58
N PRO A 320 21.04 -10.72 18.81
CA PRO A 320 19.78 -10.06 19.14
C PRO A 320 19.03 -10.84 20.24
N PRO A 321 18.46 -10.16 21.25
CA PRO A 321 17.37 -10.74 22.02
C PRO A 321 16.08 -10.72 21.17
N ARG A 322 15.27 -11.79 21.30
CA ARG A 322 13.95 -11.91 20.65
C ARG A 322 12.97 -10.88 21.23
N ALA A 323 12.68 -9.82 20.47
CA ALA A 323 11.65 -8.81 20.75
C ALA A 323 10.65 -8.77 19.57
N PRO A 324 9.37 -8.39 19.79
CA PRO A 324 8.38 -8.37 18.73
C PRO A 324 8.74 -7.33 17.66
N GLY A 325 8.93 -7.84 16.44
CA GLY A 325 8.65 -7.17 15.18
C GLY A 325 9.25 -5.79 14.93
N ARG A 326 10.58 -5.63 14.98
CA ARG A 326 11.21 -4.46 14.36
C ARG A 326 11.08 -4.57 12.85
N TRP A 327 10.13 -3.85 12.25
CA TRP A 327 9.96 -3.80 10.79
C TRP A 327 11.25 -3.31 10.13
N GLN A 328 11.75 -4.11 9.19
CA GLN A 328 12.79 -3.70 8.26
C GLN A 328 12.13 -3.49 6.90
N SER A 329 12.51 -2.40 6.23
CA SER A 329 11.94 -2.05 4.93
C SER A 329 12.09 -3.21 3.94
N PRO A 330 11.01 -3.66 3.29
CA PRO A 330 11.04 -4.74 2.30
C PRO A 330 11.59 -4.29 0.94
N VAL A 331 12.12 -3.06 0.82
CA VAL A 331 12.79 -2.62 -0.41
C VAL A 331 14.02 -3.50 -0.63
N LEU A 332 13.89 -4.47 -1.56
CA LEU A 332 14.99 -5.35 -1.95
C LEU A 332 16.13 -4.48 -2.49
N PRO A 333 17.33 -4.56 -1.89
CA PRO A 333 18.45 -3.74 -2.35
C PRO A 333 18.83 -4.15 -3.77
N ALA A 334 19.13 -3.17 -4.62
CA ALA A 334 19.77 -3.43 -5.90
C ALA A 334 21.25 -3.84 -5.68
N PRO A 335 21.82 -4.76 -6.49
CA PRO A 335 21.16 -5.49 -7.58
C PRO A 335 20.26 -6.64 -7.10
N HIS A 336 19.19 -6.91 -7.84
CA HIS A 336 18.28 -8.03 -7.57
C HIS A 336 17.64 -8.55 -8.85
N ARG A 337 17.83 -9.83 -9.16
CA ARG A 337 17.49 -10.47 -10.43
C ARG A 337 16.46 -11.57 -10.22
N VAL A 338 15.31 -11.42 -10.89
CA VAL A 338 14.20 -12.35 -10.83
C VAL A 338 13.95 -12.92 -12.22
N LEU A 339 14.03 -14.24 -12.35
CA LEU A 339 13.64 -14.95 -13.57
C LEU A 339 12.27 -15.59 -13.37
N ILE A 340 11.33 -15.30 -14.26
CA ILE A 340 9.98 -15.86 -14.26
C ILE A 340 9.79 -16.69 -15.52
N THR A 341 9.58 -17.98 -15.36
CA THR A 341 9.26 -18.93 -16.43
C THR A 341 7.82 -19.40 -16.36
N GLY A 342 7.28 -19.94 -17.45
CA GLY A 342 5.94 -20.52 -17.47
C GLY A 342 5.40 -20.75 -18.87
N GLY A 343 4.34 -21.54 -18.96
CA GLY A 343 3.68 -21.84 -20.24
C GLY A 343 3.07 -20.60 -20.90
N ALA A 344 2.61 -20.75 -22.14
CA ALA A 344 1.83 -19.72 -22.81
C ALA A 344 0.54 -19.42 -22.02
N ARG A 345 0.18 -18.13 -21.91
CA ARG A 345 -1.01 -17.66 -21.16
C ARG A 345 -1.06 -18.08 -19.67
N SER A 346 0.09 -18.43 -19.09
CA SER A 346 0.19 -18.81 -17.67
C SER A 346 0.05 -17.65 -16.69
N GLY A 347 0.17 -16.39 -17.13
CA GLY A 347 0.18 -15.21 -16.26
C GLY A 347 1.58 -14.68 -15.91
N LYS A 348 2.65 -15.24 -16.48
CA LYS A 348 4.04 -14.83 -16.19
C LYS A 348 4.35 -13.34 -16.36
N SER A 349 3.84 -12.69 -17.41
CA SER A 349 4.02 -11.24 -17.60
C SER A 349 3.28 -10.42 -16.54
N ALA A 350 2.08 -10.83 -16.13
CA ALA A 350 1.32 -10.14 -15.09
C ALA A 350 2.01 -10.26 -13.72
N GLU A 351 2.56 -11.42 -13.38
CA GLU A 351 3.37 -11.58 -12.15
C GLU A 351 4.66 -10.74 -12.21
N ALA A 352 5.30 -10.63 -13.38
CA ALA A 352 6.47 -9.76 -13.56
C ALA A 352 6.13 -8.28 -13.36
N GLU A 353 5.00 -7.83 -13.92
CA GLU A 353 4.51 -6.47 -13.79
C GLU A 353 4.20 -6.15 -12.31
N ARG A 354 3.49 -7.04 -11.61
CA ARG A 354 3.13 -6.90 -10.18
C ARG A 354 4.32 -6.63 -9.27
N ARG A 355 5.48 -7.23 -9.55
CA ARG A 355 6.71 -7.05 -8.75
C ARG A 355 7.28 -5.64 -8.81
N LEU A 356 6.93 -4.85 -9.82
CA LEU A 356 7.47 -3.52 -10.06
C LEU A 356 6.41 -2.41 -9.97
N LEU A 357 5.16 -2.72 -9.63
CA LEU A 357 4.07 -1.73 -9.60
C LEU A 357 4.32 -0.55 -8.67
N ALA A 358 5.05 -0.78 -7.58
CA ALA A 358 5.37 0.26 -6.60
C ALA A 358 6.72 0.95 -6.84
N GLU A 359 7.38 0.66 -7.96
CA GLU A 359 8.57 1.39 -8.39
C GLU A 359 8.17 2.73 -9.01
N PRO A 360 8.79 3.85 -8.61
CA PRO A 360 8.50 5.16 -9.20
C PRO A 360 8.68 5.16 -10.71
N GLU A 361 9.72 4.49 -11.20
CA GLU A 361 10.08 4.41 -12.62
C GLU A 361 10.48 2.99 -12.97
N VAL A 362 10.11 2.54 -14.18
CA VAL A 362 10.48 1.21 -14.71
C VAL A 362 10.76 1.34 -16.20
N VAL A 363 11.79 0.64 -16.66
CA VAL A 363 12.04 0.43 -18.09
C VAL A 363 11.50 -0.95 -18.48
N TYR A 364 10.37 -0.96 -19.18
CA TYR A 364 9.77 -2.17 -19.75
C TYR A 364 10.37 -2.44 -21.13
N VAL A 365 11.03 -3.57 -21.29
CA VAL A 365 11.68 -3.99 -22.54
C VAL A 365 10.83 -5.06 -23.20
N ALA A 366 10.24 -4.72 -24.35
CA ALA A 366 9.53 -5.67 -25.19
C ALA A 366 10.46 -6.18 -26.29
N THR A 367 10.69 -7.49 -26.33
CA THR A 367 11.55 -8.15 -27.33
C THR A 367 10.77 -8.67 -28.55
N SER A 368 9.48 -8.34 -28.60
CA SER A 368 8.56 -8.78 -29.63
C SER A 368 8.77 -8.03 -30.95
N ALA A 369 8.46 -8.66 -32.08
CA ALA A 369 8.35 -7.95 -33.36
C ALA A 369 7.32 -6.79 -33.27
N PRO A 370 7.49 -5.71 -34.06
CA PRO A 370 6.51 -4.62 -34.08
C PRO A 370 5.13 -5.12 -34.54
N PRO A 371 4.05 -4.34 -34.31
CA PRO A 371 2.74 -4.63 -34.88
C PRO A 371 2.81 -4.79 -36.39
N ASP A 372 2.15 -5.81 -36.91
CA ASP A 372 2.06 -6.10 -38.34
C ASP A 372 0.59 -5.92 -38.78
N PRO A 373 0.29 -5.01 -39.72
CA PRO A 373 -1.07 -4.87 -40.27
C PRO A 373 -1.63 -6.15 -40.91
N ALA A 374 -0.76 -7.09 -41.31
CA ALA A 374 -1.15 -8.39 -41.82
C ALA A 374 -1.52 -9.41 -40.72
N ASP A 375 -1.17 -9.14 -39.45
CA ASP A 375 -1.51 -9.95 -38.28
C ASP A 375 -2.26 -9.10 -37.24
N ALA A 376 -3.59 -9.04 -37.43
CA ALA A 376 -4.48 -8.30 -36.55
C ALA A 376 -4.47 -8.84 -35.11
N GLU A 377 -4.36 -10.17 -34.93
CA GLU A 377 -4.32 -10.80 -33.60
C GLU A 377 -3.06 -10.37 -32.84
N TRP A 378 -1.91 -10.38 -33.51
CA TRP A 378 -0.64 -9.90 -32.95
C TRP A 378 -0.69 -8.43 -32.56
N SER A 379 -1.23 -7.59 -33.46
CA SER A 379 -1.36 -6.16 -33.26
C SER A 379 -2.27 -5.83 -32.07
N GLU A 380 -3.41 -6.52 -31.94
CA GLU A 380 -4.31 -6.40 -30.79
C GLU A 380 -3.64 -6.82 -29.48
N ARG A 381 -2.83 -7.88 -29.51
CA ARG A 381 -2.09 -8.38 -28.35
C ARG A 381 -1.05 -7.39 -27.83
N ILE A 382 -0.33 -6.73 -28.74
CA ILE A 382 0.60 -5.64 -28.39
C ILE A 382 -0.17 -4.46 -27.80
N ALA A 383 -1.28 -4.06 -28.42
CA ALA A 383 -2.09 -2.94 -27.93
C ALA A 383 -2.63 -3.21 -26.52
N ALA A 384 -3.08 -4.44 -26.25
CA ALA A 384 -3.53 -4.86 -24.92
C ALA A 384 -2.40 -4.82 -23.87
N HIS A 385 -1.18 -5.25 -24.23
CA HIS A 385 -0.02 -5.14 -23.32
C HIS A 385 0.36 -3.69 -23.06
N ARG A 386 0.37 -2.83 -24.09
CA ARG A 386 0.67 -1.40 -23.92
C ARG A 386 -0.34 -0.70 -23.01
N ARG A 387 -1.65 -1.00 -23.14
CA ARG A 387 -2.71 -0.42 -22.29
C ARG A 387 -2.62 -0.83 -20.81
N ARG A 388 -2.05 -1.99 -20.51
CA ARG A 388 -1.96 -2.51 -19.13
C ARG A 388 -0.84 -1.84 -18.32
N ARG A 389 0.17 -1.29 -18.99
CA ARG A 389 1.37 -0.76 -18.33
C ARG A 389 1.04 0.57 -17.63
N PRO A 390 1.54 0.78 -16.40
CA PRO A 390 1.43 2.09 -15.74
C PRO A 390 2.02 3.20 -16.61
N ALA A 391 1.37 4.37 -16.61
CA ALA A 391 1.79 5.51 -17.44
C ALA A 391 3.21 6.03 -17.10
N ALA A 392 3.67 5.80 -15.87
CA ALA A 392 5.01 6.16 -15.42
C ALA A 392 6.13 5.25 -15.97
N TRP A 393 5.79 4.14 -16.63
CA TRP A 393 6.78 3.21 -17.17
C TRP A 393 7.21 3.62 -18.57
N THR A 394 8.51 3.53 -18.85
CA THR A 394 9.06 3.75 -20.19
C THR A 394 9.13 2.42 -20.92
N THR A 395 8.53 2.33 -22.12
CA THR A 395 8.64 1.15 -22.98
C THR A 395 9.80 1.30 -23.97
N VAL A 396 10.65 0.29 -24.08
CA VAL A 396 11.71 0.18 -25.09
C VAL A 396 11.49 -1.12 -25.89
N GLU A 397 11.33 -0.99 -27.21
CA GLU A 397 11.15 -2.13 -28.11
C GLU A 397 12.50 -2.48 -28.74
N THR A 398 13.14 -3.54 -28.27
CA THR A 398 14.49 -3.91 -28.72
C THR A 398 14.81 -5.37 -28.41
N VAL A 399 15.70 -5.94 -29.22
CA VAL A 399 16.38 -7.21 -28.93
C VAL A 399 17.82 -7.00 -28.43
N ASP A 400 18.31 -5.76 -28.39
CA ASP A 400 19.64 -5.42 -27.88
C ASP A 400 19.58 -5.16 -26.36
N LEU A 401 19.59 -6.24 -25.58
CA LEU A 401 19.38 -6.22 -24.13
C LEU A 401 20.65 -5.85 -23.34
N VAL A 402 21.84 -6.13 -23.90
CA VAL A 402 23.13 -6.01 -23.20
C VAL A 402 23.44 -4.57 -22.77
N PRO A 403 23.26 -3.53 -23.61
CA PRO A 403 23.49 -2.15 -23.20
C PRO A 403 22.57 -1.70 -22.06
N LEU A 404 21.31 -2.17 -22.06
CA LEU A 404 20.33 -1.84 -21.02
C LEU A 404 20.70 -2.45 -19.67
N LEU A 405 21.19 -3.69 -19.66
CA LEU A 405 21.63 -4.39 -18.45
C LEU A 405 22.93 -3.83 -17.88
N ARG A 406 23.87 -3.39 -18.73
CA ARG A 406 25.18 -2.86 -18.30
C ARG A 406 25.13 -1.41 -17.83
N SER A 407 24.20 -0.62 -18.37
CA SER A 407 24.06 0.79 -18.00
C SER A 407 23.31 0.92 -16.66
N PRO A 408 23.66 1.86 -15.78
CA PRO A 408 22.84 2.16 -14.60
C PRO A 408 21.47 2.75 -15.02
N GLY A 409 20.46 2.59 -14.17
CA GLY A 409 19.14 3.17 -14.41
C GLY A 409 18.04 2.57 -13.53
N PRO A 410 16.76 2.90 -13.79
CA PRO A 410 15.60 2.36 -13.07
C PRO A 410 15.51 0.83 -13.13
N PRO A 411 14.65 0.17 -12.35
CA PRO A 411 14.35 -1.25 -12.55
C PRO A 411 14.01 -1.61 -14.01
N LEU A 412 14.41 -2.81 -14.44
CA LEU A 412 14.15 -3.36 -15.78
C LEU A 412 13.14 -4.51 -15.70
N LEU A 413 12.15 -4.47 -16.60
CA LEU A 413 11.29 -5.62 -16.89
C LEU A 413 11.58 -6.08 -18.32
N ILE A 414 12.16 -7.26 -18.51
CA ILE A 414 12.39 -7.85 -19.84
C ILE A 414 11.28 -8.86 -20.11
N ASP A 415 10.35 -8.53 -21.02
CA ASP A 415 9.23 -9.42 -21.37
C ASP A 415 9.45 -10.09 -22.72
N GLY A 416 9.77 -11.40 -22.69
CA GLY A 416 9.83 -12.25 -23.87
C GLY A 416 11.22 -12.76 -24.26
N LEU A 417 11.96 -13.41 -23.36
CA LEU A 417 13.22 -14.07 -23.74
C LEU A 417 13.04 -15.15 -24.81
N GLY A 418 11.86 -15.80 -24.87
CA GLY A 418 11.51 -16.69 -25.99
C GLY A 418 11.46 -15.96 -27.33
N LEU A 419 10.84 -14.77 -27.39
CA LEU A 419 10.81 -13.95 -28.60
C LEU A 419 12.20 -13.45 -28.99
N TRP A 420 13.02 -13.12 -28.00
CA TRP A 420 14.42 -12.76 -28.20
C TRP A 420 15.21 -13.91 -28.86
N VAL A 421 15.09 -15.15 -28.37
CA VAL A 421 15.73 -16.32 -29.01
C VAL A 421 15.19 -16.52 -30.43
N GLY A 422 13.89 -16.34 -30.64
CA GLY A 422 13.25 -16.44 -31.95
C GLY A 422 13.85 -15.49 -32.98
N ALA A 423 14.17 -14.25 -32.59
CA ALA A 423 14.73 -13.22 -33.47
C ALA A 423 16.12 -13.58 -34.06
N TRP A 424 16.86 -14.47 -33.41
CA TRP A 424 18.21 -14.88 -33.83
C TRP A 424 18.29 -16.35 -34.25
N LEU A 425 17.16 -17.08 -34.27
CA LEU A 425 17.15 -18.54 -34.46
C LEU A 425 17.79 -18.97 -35.79
N ASP A 426 17.63 -18.17 -36.84
CA ASP A 426 18.21 -18.44 -38.17
C ASP A 426 19.73 -18.16 -38.24
N ARG A 427 20.33 -17.60 -37.18
CA ARG A 427 21.76 -17.24 -37.10
C ARG A 427 22.43 -17.89 -35.88
N PRO A 428 22.72 -19.21 -35.91
CA PRO A 428 23.19 -19.97 -34.75
C PRO A 428 24.41 -19.41 -34.03
N ASP A 429 25.42 -19.03 -34.79
CA ASP A 429 26.68 -18.56 -34.21
C ASP A 429 26.51 -17.20 -33.54
N GLU A 430 25.73 -16.30 -34.15
CA GLU A 430 25.36 -15.01 -33.56
C GLU A 430 24.52 -15.18 -32.30
N LEU A 431 23.51 -16.07 -32.32
CA LEU A 431 22.67 -16.38 -31.16
C LEU A 431 23.49 -16.92 -29.99
N ARG A 432 24.45 -17.81 -30.26
CA ARG A 432 25.34 -18.34 -29.20
C ARG A 432 26.16 -17.22 -28.55
N ILE A 433 26.82 -16.39 -29.34
CA ILE A 433 27.61 -15.25 -28.83
C ILE A 433 26.72 -14.29 -28.02
N ARG A 434 25.53 -13.96 -28.53
CA ARG A 434 24.59 -13.06 -27.85
C ARG A 434 24.04 -13.65 -26.55
N ALA A 435 23.81 -14.95 -26.49
CA ALA A 435 23.37 -15.62 -25.28
C ALA A 435 24.45 -15.55 -24.20
N GLU A 436 25.71 -15.80 -24.56
CA GLU A 436 26.87 -15.65 -23.66
C GLU A 436 26.98 -14.20 -23.15
N GLU A 437 26.92 -13.20 -24.04
CA GLU A 437 26.96 -11.78 -23.68
C GLU A 437 25.79 -11.35 -22.78
N LEU A 438 24.58 -11.89 -23.02
CA LEU A 438 23.40 -11.63 -22.23
C LEU A 438 23.54 -12.18 -20.81
N VAL A 439 24.04 -13.41 -20.66
CA VAL A 439 24.28 -14.02 -19.34
C VAL A 439 25.33 -13.23 -18.57
N ASP A 440 26.41 -12.81 -19.23
CA ASP A 440 27.43 -11.96 -18.59
C ASP A 440 26.88 -10.59 -18.17
N ALA A 441 26.05 -9.97 -18.99
CA ALA A 441 25.39 -8.71 -18.65
C ALA A 441 24.37 -8.87 -17.50
N TRP A 442 23.61 -9.97 -17.49
CA TRP A 442 22.70 -10.33 -16.40
C TRP A 442 23.45 -10.57 -15.09
N ARG A 443 24.59 -11.25 -15.12
CA ARG A 443 25.45 -11.46 -13.96
C ARG A 443 26.00 -10.14 -13.40
N ALA A 444 26.40 -9.22 -14.28
CA ALA A 444 27.09 -7.98 -13.90
C ALA A 444 26.16 -6.78 -13.63
N THR A 445 24.86 -6.87 -13.92
CA THR A 445 23.96 -5.72 -13.80
C THR A 445 23.84 -5.22 -12.35
N GLY A 446 23.95 -3.90 -12.18
CA GLY A 446 23.67 -3.23 -10.91
C GLY A 446 22.19 -2.91 -10.68
N ARG A 447 21.33 -3.20 -11.67
CA ARG A 447 19.90 -2.85 -11.64
C ARG A 447 19.09 -3.94 -10.94
N ARG A 448 17.90 -3.57 -10.48
CA ARG A 448 16.82 -4.54 -10.23
C ARG A 448 16.28 -4.99 -11.58
N VAL A 449 16.22 -6.30 -11.84
CA VAL A 449 15.78 -6.84 -13.12
C VAL A 449 14.78 -7.98 -12.91
N VAL A 450 13.66 -7.93 -13.62
CA VAL A 450 12.68 -9.02 -13.72
C VAL A 450 12.61 -9.45 -15.18
N ALA A 451 12.93 -10.71 -15.48
CA ALA A 451 12.89 -11.25 -16.84
C ALA A 451 11.84 -12.36 -16.98
N VAL A 452 11.11 -12.33 -18.10
CA VAL A 452 10.06 -13.29 -18.43
C VAL A 452 10.53 -14.19 -19.57
N THR A 453 10.41 -15.49 -19.38
CA THR A 453 10.75 -16.51 -20.36
C THR A 453 9.67 -17.58 -20.48
N ASP A 454 9.67 -18.32 -21.58
CA ASP A 454 8.73 -19.41 -21.82
C ASP A 454 9.29 -20.76 -21.30
N GLU A 455 8.43 -21.53 -20.65
CA GLU A 455 8.71 -22.93 -20.33
C GLU A 455 8.23 -23.83 -21.48
N VAL A 456 9.15 -24.18 -22.37
CA VAL A 456 8.87 -24.99 -23.58
C VAL A 456 9.39 -26.43 -23.47
N GLY A 457 10.18 -26.74 -22.45
CA GLY A 457 10.75 -28.07 -22.23
C GLY A 457 9.75 -29.06 -21.64
N SER A 458 8.73 -28.57 -20.95
CA SER A 458 7.66 -29.38 -20.34
C SER A 458 6.60 -29.92 -21.33
N GLY A 459 6.75 -29.64 -22.63
CA GLY A 459 5.81 -30.04 -23.69
C GLY A 459 6.28 -31.22 -24.55
N VAL A 460 5.52 -31.53 -25.61
CA VAL A 460 5.90 -32.56 -26.59
C VAL A 460 7.10 -32.10 -27.42
N VAL A 461 7.96 -33.03 -27.84
CA VAL A 461 9.09 -32.75 -28.74
C VAL A 461 8.57 -32.14 -30.05
N PRO A 462 9.03 -30.95 -30.46
CA PRO A 462 8.57 -30.33 -31.71
C PRO A 462 8.90 -31.19 -32.94
N PRO A 463 7.96 -31.33 -33.91
CA PRO A 463 8.18 -32.14 -35.11
C PRO A 463 9.18 -31.49 -36.07
N ALA A 464 9.22 -30.16 -36.13
CA ALA A 464 10.15 -29.40 -36.96
C ALA A 464 11.53 -29.24 -36.29
N GLU A 465 12.59 -29.26 -37.10
CA GLU A 465 13.97 -29.06 -36.63
C GLU A 465 14.16 -27.70 -35.96
N ALA A 466 13.67 -26.63 -36.59
CA ALA A 466 13.70 -25.28 -36.01
C ALA A 466 13.04 -25.22 -34.63
N GLY A 467 11.92 -25.94 -34.44
CA GLY A 467 11.24 -26.02 -33.15
C GLY A 467 12.07 -26.75 -32.07
N ARG A 468 12.73 -27.86 -32.43
CA ARG A 468 13.65 -28.55 -31.51
C ARG A 468 14.82 -27.66 -31.12
N ARG A 469 15.43 -26.98 -32.10
CA ARG A 469 16.55 -26.07 -31.87
C ARG A 469 16.15 -24.89 -30.98
N PHE A 470 14.98 -24.28 -31.22
CA PHE A 470 14.43 -23.23 -30.38
C PHE A 470 14.28 -23.68 -28.93
N ARG A 471 13.60 -24.82 -28.71
CA ARG A 471 13.40 -25.42 -27.38
C ARG A 471 14.72 -25.65 -26.66
N ASP A 472 15.69 -26.26 -27.34
CA ASP A 472 16.96 -26.63 -26.74
C ASP A 472 17.83 -25.40 -26.40
N VAL A 473 17.82 -24.37 -27.25
CA VAL A 473 18.53 -23.11 -26.98
C VAL A 473 17.86 -22.32 -25.86
N LEU A 474 16.54 -22.15 -25.89
CA LEU A 474 15.81 -21.43 -24.85
C LEU A 474 15.96 -22.14 -23.49
N GLY A 475 15.89 -23.47 -23.47
CA GLY A 475 16.12 -24.26 -22.25
C GLY A 475 17.50 -24.03 -21.63
N ARG A 476 18.56 -24.00 -22.46
CA ARG A 476 19.93 -23.69 -21.98
C ARG A 476 20.03 -22.26 -21.46
N LEU A 477 19.54 -21.28 -22.23
CA LEU A 477 19.55 -19.88 -21.80
C LEU A 477 18.79 -19.68 -20.48
N ASN A 478 17.64 -20.31 -20.32
CA ASN A 478 16.87 -20.26 -19.08
C ASN A 478 17.66 -20.82 -17.90
N ALA A 479 18.36 -21.95 -18.08
CA ALA A 479 19.21 -22.55 -17.05
C ALA A 479 20.38 -21.65 -16.67
N ASP A 480 21.05 -21.04 -17.65
CA ASP A 480 22.20 -20.15 -17.44
C ASP A 480 21.78 -18.86 -16.70
N LEU A 481 20.67 -18.24 -17.09
CA LEU A 481 20.12 -17.07 -16.39
C LEU A 481 19.63 -17.42 -14.99
N ALA A 482 18.98 -18.58 -14.82
CA ALA A 482 18.51 -19.06 -13.52
C ALA A 482 19.67 -19.30 -12.55
N ALA A 483 20.82 -19.79 -13.02
CA ALA A 483 22.00 -20.00 -12.20
C ALA A 483 22.50 -18.69 -11.56
N GLU A 484 22.34 -17.58 -12.27
CA GLU A 484 22.78 -16.23 -11.86
C GLU A 484 21.66 -15.36 -11.26
N ALA A 485 20.42 -15.86 -11.22
CA ALA A 485 19.27 -15.14 -10.65
C ALA A 485 19.20 -15.28 -9.13
N ASP A 486 18.74 -14.22 -8.45
CA ASP A 486 18.52 -14.23 -7.00
C ASP A 486 17.20 -14.96 -6.66
N GLU A 487 16.21 -14.85 -7.53
CA GLU A 487 14.94 -15.59 -7.46
C GLU A 487 14.56 -16.22 -8.81
N VAL A 488 13.98 -17.43 -8.75
CA VAL A 488 13.43 -18.12 -9.92
C VAL A 488 12.02 -18.62 -9.62
N TRP A 489 11.08 -18.28 -10.50
CA TRP A 489 9.66 -18.58 -10.35
C TRP A 489 9.11 -19.27 -11.59
N GLN A 490 8.20 -20.21 -11.39
CA GLN A 490 7.37 -20.79 -12.44
C GLN A 490 5.92 -20.37 -12.23
N VAL A 491 5.27 -19.81 -13.25
CA VAL A 491 3.85 -19.47 -13.16
C VAL A 491 3.00 -20.55 -13.85
N VAL A 492 1.99 -21.05 -13.13
CA VAL A 492 1.02 -22.04 -13.62
C VAL A 492 -0.38 -21.55 -13.29
N ALA A 493 -1.24 -21.40 -14.30
CA ALA A 493 -2.62 -20.92 -14.12
C ALA A 493 -2.75 -19.62 -13.29
N GLY A 494 -1.80 -18.69 -13.47
CA GLY A 494 -1.74 -17.42 -12.73
C GLY A 494 -1.07 -17.54 -11.35
N ILE A 495 -0.74 -18.74 -10.89
CA ILE A 495 -0.17 -18.99 -9.57
C ILE A 495 1.36 -19.07 -9.70
N PRO A 496 2.12 -18.17 -9.04
CA PRO A 496 3.56 -18.23 -9.02
C PRO A 496 4.07 -19.28 -8.01
N LEU A 497 4.89 -20.21 -8.49
CA LEU A 497 5.57 -21.23 -7.72
C LEU A 497 7.05 -20.90 -7.65
N ARG A 498 7.59 -20.82 -6.44
CA ARG A 498 9.00 -20.54 -6.24
C ARG A 498 9.82 -21.80 -6.50
N LEU A 499 10.79 -21.73 -7.40
CA LEU A 499 11.67 -22.88 -7.72
C LEU A 499 12.92 -22.96 -6.83
N ARG A 500 13.37 -21.82 -6.28
CA ARG A 500 14.54 -21.75 -5.38
C ARG A 500 14.16 -21.07 -4.06
N PRO A 501 14.30 -21.73 -2.88
CA PRO A 501 14.04 -21.11 -1.57
C PRO A 501 15.10 -20.06 -1.21
N PHE A 502 14.81 -19.13 -0.29
CA PHE A 502 15.82 -18.16 0.19
C PHE A 502 16.97 -18.87 0.92
N PRO A 503 18.21 -18.36 0.88
CA PRO A 503 19.30 -18.83 1.74
C PRO A 503 18.96 -18.78 3.25
N HIS A 504 18.02 -17.92 3.66
CA HIS A 504 17.65 -17.69 5.07
C HIS A 504 16.35 -18.37 5.54
N GLU A 505 15.67 -19.14 4.69
CA GLU A 505 14.48 -19.92 5.09
C GLU A 505 14.84 -21.33 5.63
N ARG A 506 16.05 -21.51 6.17
CA ARG A 506 16.37 -22.71 6.97
C ARG A 506 15.99 -22.48 8.43
N SER A 507 14.81 -23.02 8.76
CA SER A 507 14.27 -23.37 10.10
C SER A 507 14.00 -22.26 11.10
#